data_AF-A0A2D4ZV04-F1
#
_entry.id   AF-A0A2D4ZV04-F1
#
_cell.length_a   1.000
_cell.length_b   1.000
_cell.length_c   1.000
_cell.angle_alpha   90.00
_cell.angle_beta   90.00
_cell.angle_gamma   90.00
#
_symmetry.space_group_name_H-M   'P 1'
#
loop_
_entity.id
_entity.type
_entity.pdbx_description
1 polymer ?
#
loop_
_entity_poly.entity_id
_entity_poly.type
_entity_poly.pdbx_seq_one_letter_code
_entity_poly.pdbx_strand_id
1 'polypeptide(L)'
;MFDHYPKWSQEFARKYLSRTINTFLIHGNVHDLVALKTDEGTEFNRLKSFLSDEFFGARDFVVFYDRASGIYFRDKESQQDFNQAIAGRDSIVGTDYAKKMPKDPVRVMSLLEQYFRLRLDQKKSIALIIDYAETIVPMSDAGSTGNEDRTSQVYLSRWAHDPMFLASDFTCVMITENLADLNKTIVQNPYTTEIKINIPGEEDRLEFVKFETKNDDFKKLSEVSPAIIAQQTAGLNYVNIRSVLSNARENQEKITFDGLSENKKDLIEAEAYGLLEFVETPYSLDNVAGHTHVKQHLRQAVKALKAGRQDVMPMGYLVCGPVGTGKTFLVTCFASEVGIPMVKLKNFRSQWQGVTEGNLEKILSLLKAMSPVAVMIDEADAYLGDRNAGGDSGVSSRVFSQIATFMSDTTNRGKIVWFLMTARPDLMPIDLKRQGRAEEHLALFPPHTKEERIELYEAMAKKTSLKLTEDYIPAVVQQGLKTFSGADMEAALTRAKFRAAAEGRKKVTPEILDAALADFIPPTYPEEVELQTLNAVIECTSKELLPERYREMDRNEILSTIEELKFRVG
;
A
#
# COMPACT_ATOMS: atom_id res chain seq x y z
N MET A 1 -13.78 -12.91 -29.23
CA MET A 1 -13.19 -11.98 -30.23
C MET A 1 -11.98 -11.24 -29.67
N PHE A 2 -11.94 -10.90 -28.37
CA PHE A 2 -10.79 -10.23 -27.73
C PHE A 2 -10.01 -11.14 -26.76
N ASP A 3 -10.20 -12.45 -26.84
CA ASP A 3 -9.71 -13.40 -25.82
C ASP A 3 -8.17 -13.50 -25.79
N HIS A 4 -7.50 -12.99 -26.83
CA HIS A 4 -6.05 -12.85 -26.92
C HIS A 4 -5.49 -11.61 -26.20
N TYR A 5 -6.34 -10.61 -25.91
CA TYR A 5 -5.93 -9.39 -25.20
C TYR A 5 -6.05 -9.55 -23.69
N PRO A 6 -5.24 -8.82 -22.91
CA PRO A 6 -5.38 -8.80 -21.45
C PRO A 6 -6.73 -8.19 -21.04
N LYS A 7 -7.25 -8.58 -19.88
CA LYS A 7 -8.62 -8.22 -19.43
C LYS A 7 -8.91 -6.72 -19.49
N TRP A 8 -7.97 -5.87 -19.08
CA TRP A 8 -8.12 -4.42 -19.12
C TRP A 8 -8.25 -3.90 -20.56
N SER A 9 -7.55 -4.52 -21.52
CA SER A 9 -7.61 -4.14 -22.93
C SER A 9 -8.90 -4.65 -23.57
N GLN A 10 -9.43 -5.79 -23.13
CA GLN A 10 -10.78 -6.22 -23.54
C GLN A 10 -11.85 -5.24 -23.06
N GLU A 11 -11.74 -4.74 -21.82
CA GLU A 11 -12.61 -3.68 -21.30
C GLU A 11 -12.46 -2.40 -22.15
N PHE A 12 -11.22 -2.01 -22.43
CA PHE A 12 -10.94 -0.86 -23.27
C PHE A 12 -11.58 -1.01 -24.66
N ALA A 13 -11.40 -2.15 -25.33
CA ALA A 13 -12.00 -2.43 -26.63
C ALA A 13 -13.53 -2.35 -26.58
N ARG A 14 -14.18 -2.87 -25.53
CA ARG A 14 -15.64 -2.78 -25.37
C ARG A 14 -16.13 -1.33 -25.24
N LYS A 15 -15.46 -0.52 -24.42
CA LYS A 15 -15.81 0.90 -24.24
C LYS A 15 -15.48 1.72 -25.49
N TYR A 16 -14.37 1.43 -26.16
CA TYR A 16 -13.97 2.03 -27.42
C TYR A 16 -14.98 1.77 -28.54
N LEU A 17 -15.46 0.53 -28.67
CA LEU A 17 -16.42 0.13 -29.70
C LEU A 17 -17.83 0.66 -29.46
N SER A 18 -18.16 1.17 -28.27
CA SER A 18 -19.46 1.80 -28.03
C SER A 18 -19.64 3.10 -28.82
N ARG A 19 -18.53 3.76 -29.21
CA ARG A 19 -18.49 5.05 -29.91
C ARG A 19 -19.25 6.17 -29.18
N THR A 20 -19.50 6.03 -27.88
CA THR A 20 -20.17 7.04 -27.05
C THR A 20 -19.17 7.99 -26.38
N ILE A 21 -17.92 7.57 -26.29
CA ILE A 21 -16.81 8.26 -25.62
C ILE A 21 -15.61 8.17 -26.55
N ASN A 22 -14.83 9.26 -26.64
CA ASN A 22 -13.60 9.30 -27.42
C ASN A 22 -12.35 9.52 -26.54
N THR A 23 -12.50 9.76 -25.23
CA THR A 23 -11.38 10.05 -24.33
C THR A 23 -11.24 9.01 -23.22
N PHE A 24 -10.06 8.41 -23.11
CA PHE A 24 -9.76 7.30 -22.21
C PHE A 24 -8.58 7.63 -21.31
N LEU A 25 -8.73 7.39 -20.00
CA LEU A 25 -7.68 7.58 -19.00
C LEU A 25 -7.12 6.21 -18.63
N ILE A 26 -5.91 5.90 -19.08
CA ILE A 26 -5.21 4.65 -18.74
C ILE A 26 -4.31 4.92 -17.54
N HIS A 27 -4.45 4.12 -16.48
CA HIS A 27 -3.68 4.30 -15.25
C HIS A 27 -3.31 3.00 -14.53
N GLY A 28 -2.46 3.10 -13.51
CA GLY A 28 -1.94 1.97 -12.73
C GLY A 28 -0.58 1.50 -13.23
N ASN A 29 -0.46 0.23 -13.59
CA ASN A 29 0.80 -0.43 -13.99
C ASN A 29 1.23 -0.07 -15.44
N VAL A 30 1.27 1.22 -15.77
CA VAL A 30 1.41 1.75 -17.15
C VAL A 30 2.84 1.67 -17.71
N HIS A 31 3.85 1.55 -16.84
CA HIS A 31 5.26 1.43 -17.23
C HIS A 31 5.73 -0.02 -17.39
N ASP A 32 4.82 -0.98 -17.24
CA ASP A 32 5.11 -2.40 -17.38
C ASP A 32 4.89 -2.92 -18.81
N LEU A 33 5.12 -4.22 -19.00
CA LEU A 33 4.83 -4.93 -20.24
C LEU A 33 3.36 -5.37 -20.32
N VAL A 34 2.89 -5.49 -21.55
CA VAL A 34 1.55 -5.96 -21.89
C VAL A 34 1.68 -7.34 -22.53
N ALA A 35 1.03 -8.32 -21.92
CA ALA A 35 0.95 -9.68 -22.44
C ALA A 35 -0.04 -9.74 -23.61
N LEU A 36 0.41 -10.23 -24.77
CA LEU A 36 -0.40 -10.46 -25.97
C LEU A 36 -0.34 -11.95 -26.32
N LYS A 37 -1.50 -12.63 -26.30
CA LYS A 37 -1.55 -14.05 -26.64
C LYS A 37 -1.69 -14.23 -28.14
N THR A 38 -0.71 -14.83 -28.79
CA THR A 38 -0.74 -15.17 -30.21
C THR A 38 -0.86 -16.69 -30.38
N ASP A 39 -1.08 -17.15 -31.61
CA ASP A 39 -1.11 -18.58 -31.92
C ASP A 39 0.25 -19.26 -31.67
N GLU A 40 1.35 -18.49 -31.65
CA GLU A 40 2.72 -18.97 -31.44
C GLU A 40 3.18 -18.91 -29.97
N GLY A 41 2.38 -18.29 -29.10
CA GLY A 41 2.66 -18.12 -27.67
C GLY A 41 2.30 -16.73 -27.17
N THR A 42 2.75 -16.38 -25.96
CA THR A 42 2.48 -15.07 -25.39
C THR A 42 3.70 -14.17 -25.54
N GLU A 43 3.49 -13.02 -26.17
CA GLU A 43 4.49 -11.96 -26.32
C GLU A 43 4.30 -10.87 -25.27
N PHE A 44 5.37 -10.18 -24.91
CA PHE A 44 5.36 -9.12 -23.90
C PHE A 44 5.90 -7.82 -24.48
N ASN A 45 4.98 -6.91 -24.80
CA ASN A 45 5.27 -5.67 -25.51
C ASN A 45 5.17 -4.46 -24.57
N ARG A 46 5.87 -3.37 -24.88
CA ARG A 46 5.67 -2.11 -24.14
C ARG A 46 4.25 -1.59 -24.38
N LEU A 47 3.61 -1.00 -23.36
CA LEU A 47 2.25 -0.45 -23.47
C LEU A 47 2.06 0.45 -24.69
N LYS A 48 3.03 1.33 -24.94
CA LYS A 48 3.01 2.24 -26.09
C LYS A 48 2.97 1.52 -27.44
N SER A 49 3.83 0.52 -27.64
CA SER A 49 3.87 -0.29 -28.86
C SER A 49 2.57 -1.09 -29.02
N PHE A 50 2.08 -1.67 -27.92
CA PHE A 50 0.78 -2.34 -27.91
C PHE A 50 -0.35 -1.40 -28.36
N LEU A 51 -0.40 -0.18 -27.82
CA LEU A 51 -1.43 0.77 -28.21
C LEU A 51 -1.32 1.18 -29.68
N SER A 52 -0.12 1.47 -30.19
CA SER A 52 0.03 1.99 -31.56
C SER A 52 -0.04 0.96 -32.66
N ASP A 53 0.50 -0.23 -32.41
CA ASP A 53 0.75 -1.23 -33.43
C ASP A 53 -0.35 -2.28 -33.41
N GLU A 54 -0.83 -2.65 -32.22
CA GLU A 54 -1.90 -3.64 -32.04
C GLU A 54 -3.28 -2.99 -31.92
N PHE A 55 -3.50 -2.18 -30.87
CA PHE A 55 -4.83 -1.67 -30.55
C PHE A 55 -5.32 -0.62 -31.58
N PHE A 56 -4.45 0.31 -31.97
CA PHE A 56 -4.71 1.35 -32.96
C PHE A 56 -4.01 1.08 -34.31
N GLY A 57 -3.57 -0.15 -34.57
CA GLY A 57 -2.86 -0.52 -35.79
C GLY A 57 -3.60 -0.12 -37.08
N ALA A 58 -4.93 -0.23 -37.08
CA ALA A 58 -5.78 0.10 -38.21
C ALA A 58 -6.08 1.60 -38.40
N ARG A 59 -5.60 2.49 -37.50
CA ARG A 59 -5.82 3.93 -37.61
C ARG A 59 -4.97 4.55 -38.72
N ASP A 60 -5.53 5.53 -39.43
CA ASP A 60 -4.80 6.33 -40.42
C ASP A 60 -3.64 7.07 -39.74
N PHE A 61 -3.90 7.66 -38.56
CA PHE A 61 -2.90 8.39 -37.80
C PHE A 61 -2.88 7.97 -36.33
N VAL A 62 -1.69 7.61 -35.85
CA VAL A 62 -1.41 7.46 -34.42
C VAL A 62 -0.38 8.52 -34.02
N VAL A 63 -0.85 9.47 -33.23
CA VAL A 63 -0.12 10.66 -32.78
C VAL A 63 0.21 10.49 -31.33
N PHE A 64 1.42 10.86 -30.95
CA PHE A 64 1.85 10.86 -29.56
C PHE A 64 2.24 12.26 -29.11
N TYR A 65 2.05 12.51 -27.82
CA TYR A 65 2.52 13.73 -27.19
C TYR A 65 2.98 13.48 -25.76
N ASP A 66 4.14 14.05 -25.41
CA ASP A 66 4.55 14.27 -24.03
C ASP A 66 5.34 15.58 -23.95
N ARG A 67 5.41 16.17 -22.76
CA ARG A 67 6.02 17.49 -22.55
C ARG A 67 7.53 17.51 -22.89
N ALA A 68 8.22 16.38 -22.77
CA ALA A 68 9.66 16.29 -23.01
C ALA A 68 9.99 16.08 -24.50
N SER A 69 9.31 15.15 -25.16
CA SER A 69 9.56 14.79 -26.57
C SER A 69 8.84 15.72 -27.55
N GLY A 70 7.69 16.29 -27.16
CA GLY A 70 6.79 17.00 -28.06
C GLY A 70 5.93 16.04 -28.88
N ILE A 71 5.45 16.49 -30.05
CA ILE A 71 4.62 15.68 -30.95
C ILE A 71 5.51 14.72 -31.74
N TYR A 72 5.11 13.46 -31.84
CA TYR A 72 5.69 12.49 -32.78
C TYR A 72 4.63 11.48 -33.23
N PHE A 73 4.97 10.66 -34.22
CA PHE A 73 4.02 9.77 -34.90
C PHE A 73 4.55 8.34 -34.94
N ARG A 74 3.63 7.37 -35.09
CA ARG A 74 3.99 5.95 -35.26
C ARG A 74 4.90 5.72 -36.46
N ASP A 75 4.63 6.39 -37.57
CA ASP A 75 5.31 6.18 -38.84
C ASP A 75 5.72 7.50 -39.52
N LYS A 76 6.68 7.38 -40.45
CA LYS A 76 7.25 8.53 -41.17
C LYS A 76 6.24 9.19 -42.10
N GLU A 77 5.28 8.44 -42.62
CA GLU A 77 4.24 8.96 -43.53
C GLU A 77 3.31 9.91 -42.79
N SER A 78 2.84 9.53 -41.61
CA SER A 78 2.05 10.37 -40.72
C SER A 78 2.79 11.66 -40.33
N GLN A 79 4.09 11.57 -40.03
CA GLN A 79 4.91 12.74 -39.74
C GLN A 79 5.03 13.69 -40.95
N GLN A 80 5.19 13.15 -42.16
CA GLN A 80 5.25 13.97 -43.38
C GLN A 80 3.91 14.66 -43.66
N ASP A 81 2.81 13.93 -43.50
CA ASP A 81 1.45 14.46 -43.65
C ASP A 81 1.20 15.63 -42.68
N PHE A 82 1.58 15.46 -41.41
CA PHE A 82 1.50 16.52 -40.41
C PHE A 82 2.34 17.75 -40.80
N ASN A 83 3.60 17.53 -41.18
CA ASN A 83 4.50 18.64 -41.56
C ASN A 83 3.97 19.43 -42.76
N GLN A 84 3.36 18.75 -43.74
CA GLN A 84 2.71 19.40 -44.89
C GLN A 84 1.50 20.23 -44.47
N ALA A 85 0.65 19.70 -43.59
CA ALA A 85 -0.50 20.43 -43.05
C ALA A 85 -0.07 21.70 -42.28
N ILE A 86 0.99 21.61 -41.48
CA ILE A 86 1.51 22.76 -40.71
C ILE A 86 2.21 23.77 -41.62
N ALA A 87 2.98 23.36 -42.63
CA ALA A 87 3.67 24.28 -43.54
C ALA A 87 2.68 25.17 -44.31
N GLY A 88 1.53 24.62 -44.72
CA GLY A 88 0.44 25.40 -45.31
C GLY A 88 -0.04 26.52 -44.38
N ARG A 89 -0.10 26.27 -43.07
CA ARG A 89 -0.48 27.26 -42.06
C ARG A 89 0.63 28.27 -41.77
N ASP A 90 1.89 27.83 -41.65
CA ASP A 90 3.04 28.69 -41.36
C ASP A 90 3.11 29.86 -42.34
N SER A 91 2.84 29.59 -43.62
CA SER A 91 2.78 30.63 -44.67
C SER A 91 1.62 31.64 -44.51
N ILE A 92 0.55 31.29 -43.81
CA ILE A 92 -0.64 32.14 -43.60
C ILE A 92 -0.55 32.92 -42.29
N VAL A 93 -0.08 32.27 -41.21
CA VAL A 93 -0.09 32.82 -39.84
C VAL A 93 1.27 33.45 -39.47
N GLY A 94 2.31 33.24 -40.29
CA GLY A 94 3.65 33.76 -40.03
C GLY A 94 4.41 33.01 -38.93
N THR A 95 4.10 31.73 -38.72
CA THR A 95 4.81 30.83 -37.79
C THR A 95 5.88 30.02 -38.53
N ASP A 96 6.79 29.35 -37.80
CA ASP A 96 7.81 28.46 -38.37
C ASP A 96 7.77 27.07 -37.69
N TYR A 97 6.57 26.60 -37.35
CA TYR A 97 6.38 25.38 -36.58
C TYR A 97 6.72 24.11 -37.38
N ALA A 98 6.60 24.15 -38.71
CA ALA A 98 7.02 23.06 -39.57
C ALA A 98 8.54 22.82 -39.52
N LYS A 99 9.34 23.85 -39.17
CA LYS A 99 10.79 23.71 -38.95
C LYS A 99 11.15 23.54 -37.48
N LYS A 100 10.43 24.21 -36.58
CA LYS A 100 10.68 24.18 -35.13
C LYS A 100 9.38 23.93 -34.37
N MET A 101 9.08 22.65 -34.13
CA MET A 101 7.87 22.28 -33.39
C MET A 101 7.89 22.82 -31.95
N PRO A 102 6.77 23.39 -31.46
CA PRO A 102 6.66 23.77 -30.06
C PRO A 102 6.59 22.52 -29.18
N LYS A 103 7.06 22.67 -27.94
CA LYS A 103 6.90 21.66 -26.88
C LYS A 103 5.88 22.08 -25.83
N ASP A 104 5.56 23.37 -25.74
CA ASP A 104 4.62 23.87 -24.75
C ASP A 104 3.20 23.35 -25.04
N PRO A 105 2.52 22.76 -24.03
CA PRO A 105 1.17 22.23 -24.13
C PRO A 105 0.18 23.11 -24.88
N VAL A 106 0.10 24.41 -24.56
CA VAL A 106 -0.90 25.29 -25.18
C VAL A 106 -0.75 25.36 -26.70
N ARG A 107 0.49 25.59 -27.20
CA ARG A 107 0.71 25.66 -28.65
C ARG A 107 0.57 24.29 -29.30
N VAL A 108 1.01 23.23 -28.64
CA VAL A 108 0.85 21.86 -29.14
C VAL A 108 -0.63 21.52 -29.30
N MET A 109 -1.46 21.73 -28.27
CA MET A 109 -2.90 21.49 -28.33
C MET A 109 -3.56 22.32 -29.43
N SER A 110 -3.16 23.59 -29.59
CA SER A 110 -3.66 24.43 -30.69
C SER A 110 -3.31 23.88 -32.08
N LEU A 111 -2.11 23.36 -32.27
CA LEU A 111 -1.67 22.74 -33.53
C LEU A 111 -2.41 21.44 -33.79
N LEU A 112 -2.51 20.58 -32.78
CA LEU A 112 -3.20 19.30 -32.86
C LEU A 112 -4.70 19.49 -33.14
N GLU A 113 -5.39 20.43 -32.49
CA GLU A 113 -6.82 20.68 -32.75
C GLU A 113 -7.05 21.01 -34.24
N GLN A 114 -6.20 21.85 -34.83
CA GLN A 114 -6.35 22.24 -36.24
C GLN A 114 -6.06 21.08 -37.18
N TYR A 115 -4.98 20.34 -36.92
CA TYR A 115 -4.64 19.15 -37.69
C TYR A 115 -5.74 18.09 -37.62
N PHE A 116 -6.28 17.82 -36.43
CA PHE A 116 -7.38 16.89 -36.24
C PHE A 116 -8.64 17.35 -36.97
N ARG A 117 -9.05 18.61 -36.82
CA ARG A 117 -10.21 19.14 -37.56
C ARG A 117 -10.08 18.95 -39.07
N LEU A 118 -8.91 19.24 -39.63
CA LEU A 118 -8.64 19.07 -41.06
C LEU A 118 -8.75 17.60 -41.50
N ARG A 119 -8.19 16.67 -40.73
CA ARG A 119 -8.16 15.24 -41.09
C ARG A 119 -9.48 14.53 -40.81
N LEU A 120 -10.18 14.89 -39.74
CA LEU A 120 -11.51 14.35 -39.43
C LEU A 120 -12.55 14.79 -40.47
N ASP A 121 -12.48 16.02 -41.00
CA ASP A 121 -13.31 16.48 -42.12
C ASP A 121 -13.06 15.65 -43.40
N GLN A 122 -11.82 15.20 -43.59
CA GLN A 122 -11.41 14.26 -44.63
C GLN A 122 -11.75 12.79 -44.31
N LYS A 123 -12.53 12.54 -43.26
CA LYS A 123 -12.94 11.21 -42.79
C LYS A 123 -11.77 10.28 -42.44
N LYS A 124 -10.65 10.86 -42.01
CA LYS A 124 -9.49 10.10 -41.51
C LYS A 124 -9.68 9.72 -40.05
N SER A 125 -9.16 8.57 -39.68
CA SER A 125 -9.20 8.03 -38.31
C SER A 125 -7.95 8.41 -37.53
N ILE A 126 -8.11 8.92 -36.31
CA ILE A 126 -7.00 9.46 -35.52
C ILE A 126 -7.04 8.91 -34.10
N ALA A 127 -5.89 8.41 -33.62
CA ALA A 127 -5.65 8.14 -32.21
C ALA A 127 -4.54 9.08 -31.70
N LEU A 128 -4.83 9.85 -30.64
CA LEU A 128 -3.86 10.64 -29.89
C LEU A 128 -3.53 9.92 -28.59
N ILE A 129 -2.26 9.67 -28.31
CA ILE A 129 -1.76 9.09 -27.06
C ILE A 129 -0.92 10.15 -26.35
N ILE A 130 -1.32 10.53 -25.14
CA ILE A 130 -0.64 11.49 -24.30
C ILE A 130 0.03 10.74 -23.15
N ASP A 131 1.36 10.69 -23.13
CA ASP A 131 2.13 10.12 -22.03
C ASP A 131 2.36 11.18 -20.94
N TYR A 132 2.45 10.73 -19.67
CA TYR A 132 2.64 11.60 -18.50
C TYR A 132 1.62 12.73 -18.42
N ALA A 133 0.33 12.38 -18.55
CA ALA A 133 -0.77 13.34 -18.68
C ALA A 133 -0.85 14.32 -17.49
N GLU A 134 -0.44 13.89 -16.30
CA GLU A 134 -0.30 14.72 -15.10
C GLU A 134 0.67 15.91 -15.28
N THR A 135 1.63 15.83 -16.22
CA THR A 135 2.55 16.94 -16.51
C THR A 135 1.95 18.03 -17.40
N ILE A 136 0.79 17.75 -18.01
CA ILE A 136 0.06 18.61 -18.95
C ILE A 136 -1.19 19.19 -18.29
N VAL A 137 -1.91 18.37 -17.54
CA VAL A 137 -3.09 18.78 -16.75
C VAL A 137 -2.99 18.23 -15.32
N PRO A 138 -2.05 18.76 -14.51
CA PRO A 138 -1.83 18.30 -13.15
C PRO A 138 -3.04 18.55 -12.27
N MET A 139 -3.15 17.73 -11.22
CA MET A 139 -4.02 18.02 -10.09
C MET A 139 -3.63 19.37 -9.47
N SER A 140 -4.59 20.28 -9.38
CA SER A 140 -4.43 21.59 -8.76
C SER A 140 -5.75 22.05 -8.15
N ASP A 141 -5.66 22.86 -7.10
CA ASP A 141 -6.83 23.55 -6.57
C ASP A 141 -7.21 24.69 -7.51
N ALA A 142 -8.50 25.00 -7.60
CA ALA A 142 -9.02 25.96 -8.57
C ALA A 142 -8.34 27.35 -8.52
N GLY A 143 -7.75 27.72 -7.38
CA GLY A 143 -7.01 28.98 -7.19
C GLY A 143 -5.53 28.95 -7.60
N SER A 144 -4.90 27.78 -7.75
CA SER A 144 -3.46 27.63 -8.00
C SER A 144 -3.09 27.11 -9.39
N THR A 145 -4.08 26.73 -10.21
CA THR A 145 -3.84 26.25 -11.58
C THR A 145 -3.23 27.33 -12.46
N GLY A 146 -2.09 27.03 -13.10
CA GLY A 146 -1.45 27.93 -14.05
C GLY A 146 -2.33 28.19 -15.28
N ASN A 147 -2.12 29.34 -15.95
CA ASN A 147 -2.86 29.66 -17.17
C ASN A 147 -2.64 28.62 -18.29
N GLU A 148 -1.44 28.05 -18.37
CA GLU A 148 -1.09 26.99 -19.31
C GLU A 148 -1.88 25.70 -19.06
N ASP A 149 -1.91 25.23 -17.81
CA ASP A 149 -2.64 24.02 -17.41
C ASP A 149 -4.14 24.19 -17.64
N ARG A 150 -4.73 25.34 -17.25
CA ARG A 150 -6.15 25.66 -17.51
C ARG A 150 -6.46 25.64 -19.00
N THR A 151 -5.59 26.20 -19.81
CA THR A 151 -5.81 26.24 -21.27
C THR A 151 -5.74 24.85 -21.88
N SER A 152 -4.76 24.03 -21.46
CA SER A 152 -4.62 22.64 -21.91
C SER A 152 -5.84 21.80 -21.49
N GLN A 153 -6.32 21.97 -20.26
CA GLN A 153 -7.54 21.35 -19.75
C GLN A 153 -8.76 21.69 -20.62
N VAL A 154 -8.89 22.96 -21.06
CA VAL A 154 -10.00 23.39 -21.93
C VAL A 154 -9.95 22.71 -23.29
N TYR A 155 -8.76 22.57 -23.91
CA TYR A 155 -8.62 21.84 -25.17
C TYR A 155 -9.04 20.38 -25.05
N LEU A 156 -8.51 19.67 -24.05
CA LEU A 156 -8.82 18.26 -23.82
C LEU A 156 -10.30 18.05 -23.51
N SER A 157 -10.89 18.90 -22.66
CA SER A 157 -12.33 18.86 -22.37
C SER A 157 -13.16 19.08 -23.62
N ARG A 158 -12.78 20.06 -24.46
CA ARG A 158 -13.46 20.36 -25.71
C ARG A 158 -13.43 19.16 -26.66
N TRP A 159 -12.26 18.54 -26.86
CA TRP A 159 -12.17 17.36 -27.73
C TRP A 159 -13.03 16.19 -27.23
N ALA A 160 -13.18 16.05 -25.91
CA ALA A 160 -13.99 14.99 -25.32
C ALA A 160 -15.50 15.12 -25.63
N HIS A 161 -16.03 16.35 -25.70
CA HIS A 161 -17.48 16.59 -25.84
C HIS A 161 -17.89 17.33 -27.13
N ASP A 162 -16.97 17.70 -28.01
CA ASP A 162 -17.27 18.34 -29.29
C ASP A 162 -18.00 17.35 -30.22
N PRO A 163 -19.20 17.68 -30.72
CA PRO A 163 -19.97 16.78 -31.59
C PRO A 163 -19.23 16.31 -32.83
N MET A 164 -18.34 17.13 -33.39
CA MET A 164 -17.53 16.74 -34.55
C MET A 164 -16.54 15.63 -34.18
N PHE A 165 -15.89 15.73 -33.02
CA PHE A 165 -14.95 14.71 -32.55
C PHE A 165 -15.67 13.42 -32.12
N LEU A 166 -16.85 13.53 -31.49
CA LEU A 166 -17.67 12.37 -31.11
C LEU A 166 -18.26 11.63 -32.31
N ALA A 167 -18.65 12.36 -33.37
CA ALA A 167 -19.19 11.75 -34.58
C ALA A 167 -18.11 11.18 -35.52
N SER A 168 -16.85 11.57 -35.33
CA SER A 168 -15.72 11.13 -36.14
C SER A 168 -14.99 9.96 -35.49
N ASP A 169 -14.13 9.30 -36.25
CA ASP A 169 -13.26 8.25 -35.72
C ASP A 169 -12.04 8.87 -35.05
N PHE A 170 -12.25 9.54 -33.91
CA PHE A 170 -11.20 10.14 -33.08
C PHE A 170 -11.11 9.44 -31.73
N THR A 171 -9.90 9.27 -31.21
CA THR A 171 -9.68 8.78 -29.85
C THR A 171 -8.51 9.49 -29.21
N CYS A 172 -8.67 9.94 -27.97
CA CYS A 172 -7.62 10.49 -27.11
C CYS A 172 -7.41 9.54 -25.93
N VAL A 173 -6.17 9.08 -25.75
CA VAL A 173 -5.74 8.26 -24.63
C VAL A 173 -4.79 9.10 -23.79
N MET A 174 -5.07 9.24 -22.51
CA MET A 174 -4.22 9.92 -21.54
C MET A 174 -3.66 8.88 -20.58
N ILE A 175 -2.34 8.77 -20.52
CA ILE A 175 -1.63 7.79 -19.69
C ILE A 175 -1.04 8.52 -18.48
N THR A 176 -1.34 8.00 -17.29
CA THR A 176 -0.81 8.51 -16.01
C THR A 176 -0.59 7.34 -15.05
N GLU A 177 0.33 7.43 -14.09
CA GLU A 177 0.46 6.38 -13.08
C GLU A 177 -0.75 6.35 -12.14
N ASN A 178 -1.18 7.52 -11.66
CA ASN A 178 -2.30 7.66 -10.72
C ASN A 178 -3.28 8.74 -11.17
N LEU A 179 -4.58 8.43 -11.16
CA LEU A 179 -5.62 9.39 -11.52
C LEU A 179 -5.69 10.58 -10.55
N ALA A 180 -5.27 10.35 -9.30
CA ALA A 180 -5.19 11.38 -8.28
C ALA A 180 -4.21 12.52 -8.62
N ASP A 181 -3.22 12.25 -9.47
CA ASP A 181 -2.24 13.25 -9.91
C ASP A 181 -2.75 14.06 -11.13
N LEU A 182 -3.90 13.67 -11.71
CA LEU A 182 -4.55 14.31 -12.84
C LEU A 182 -5.64 15.31 -12.40
N ASN A 183 -5.89 16.34 -13.22
CA ASN A 183 -6.94 17.32 -12.95
C ASN A 183 -8.32 16.66 -12.76
N LYS A 184 -8.97 16.92 -11.62
CA LYS A 184 -10.30 16.36 -11.25
C LYS A 184 -11.38 16.59 -12.31
N THR A 185 -11.37 17.71 -13.01
CA THR A 185 -12.39 18.01 -14.03
C THR A 185 -12.30 17.05 -15.21
N ILE A 186 -11.10 16.60 -15.57
CA ILE A 186 -10.89 15.62 -16.64
C ILE A 186 -11.30 14.23 -16.15
N VAL A 187 -10.90 13.86 -14.93
CA VAL A 187 -11.23 12.55 -14.33
C VAL A 187 -12.74 12.38 -14.14
N GLN A 188 -13.45 13.43 -13.70
CA GLN A 188 -14.89 13.41 -13.45
C GLN A 188 -15.75 13.80 -14.66
N ASN A 189 -15.14 13.98 -15.83
CA ASN A 189 -15.86 14.38 -17.04
C ASN A 189 -16.77 13.22 -17.51
N PRO A 190 -18.07 13.45 -17.77
CA PRO A 190 -18.97 12.41 -18.28
C PRO A 190 -18.55 11.78 -19.61
N TYR A 191 -17.69 12.46 -20.38
CA TYR A 191 -17.17 12.00 -21.67
C TYR A 191 -15.76 11.42 -21.58
N THR A 192 -15.27 11.12 -20.37
CA THR A 192 -14.04 10.36 -20.15
C THR A 192 -14.38 9.03 -19.49
N THR A 193 -13.53 8.03 -19.71
CA THR A 193 -13.61 6.77 -18.98
C THR A 193 -12.23 6.32 -18.56
N GLU A 194 -12.13 5.80 -17.33
CA GLU A 194 -10.92 5.16 -16.84
C GLU A 194 -10.79 3.71 -17.35
N ILE A 195 -9.54 3.28 -17.51
CA ILE A 195 -9.09 1.93 -17.80
C ILE A 195 -7.90 1.65 -16.88
N LYS A 196 -8.09 0.77 -15.89
CA LYS A 196 -7.05 0.43 -14.91
C LYS A 196 -6.22 -0.77 -15.38
N ILE A 197 -4.91 -0.58 -15.50
CA ILE A 197 -3.94 -1.66 -15.68
C ILE A 197 -3.49 -2.13 -14.31
N ASN A 198 -3.85 -3.36 -13.95
CA ASN A 198 -3.45 -3.96 -12.68
C ASN A 198 -2.06 -4.61 -12.79
N ILE A 199 -1.42 -4.78 -11.64
CA ILE A 199 -0.22 -5.62 -11.50
C ILE A 199 -0.58 -7.06 -11.91
N PRO A 200 0.30 -7.78 -12.65
CA PRO A 200 0.00 -9.12 -13.14
C PRO A 200 -0.31 -10.11 -12.02
N GLY A 201 -1.30 -10.99 -12.25
CA GLY A 201 -1.65 -12.08 -11.33
C GLY A 201 -0.60 -13.20 -11.33
N GLU A 202 -0.80 -14.22 -10.49
CA GLU A 202 0.15 -15.35 -10.42
C GLU A 202 0.28 -16.11 -11.76
N GLU A 203 -0.85 -16.37 -12.44
CA GLU A 203 -0.86 -17.04 -13.74
C GLU A 203 -0.11 -16.23 -14.81
N ASP A 204 -0.34 -14.92 -14.82
CA ASP A 204 0.30 -13.97 -15.74
C ASP A 204 1.82 -13.92 -15.51
N ARG A 205 2.26 -13.84 -14.24
CA ARG A 205 3.68 -13.89 -13.87
C ARG A 205 4.32 -15.22 -14.25
N LEU A 206 3.62 -16.35 -14.06
CA LEU A 206 4.12 -17.66 -14.45
C LEU A 206 4.33 -17.76 -15.97
N GLU A 207 3.40 -17.23 -16.75
CA GLU A 207 3.50 -17.15 -18.21
C GLU A 207 4.73 -16.31 -18.62
N PHE A 208 4.93 -15.17 -17.96
CA PHE A 208 6.10 -14.31 -18.18
C PHE A 208 7.43 -14.99 -17.83
N VAL A 209 7.53 -15.65 -16.67
CA VAL A 209 8.75 -16.37 -16.27
C VAL A 209 9.08 -17.46 -17.30
N LYS A 210 8.07 -18.20 -17.78
CA LYS A 210 8.27 -19.22 -18.84
C LYS A 210 8.73 -18.60 -20.16
N PHE A 211 8.21 -17.43 -20.53
CA PHE A 211 8.62 -16.70 -21.71
C PHE A 211 10.08 -16.25 -21.62
N GLU A 212 10.46 -15.57 -20.53
CA GLU A 212 11.81 -15.04 -20.33
C GLU A 212 12.88 -16.13 -20.19
N THR A 213 12.50 -17.33 -19.73
CA THR A 213 13.43 -18.45 -19.48
C THR A 213 13.41 -19.54 -20.55
N LYS A 214 12.68 -19.33 -21.67
CA LYS A 214 12.51 -20.34 -22.74
C LYS A 214 13.83 -20.88 -23.29
N ASN A 215 14.86 -20.04 -23.35
CA ASN A 215 16.18 -20.37 -23.90
C ASN A 215 17.25 -20.63 -22.82
N ASP A 216 16.87 -20.60 -21.54
CA ASP A 216 17.81 -20.74 -20.44
C ASP A 216 17.96 -22.21 -19.99
N ASP A 217 19.16 -22.58 -19.54
CA ASP A 217 19.34 -23.79 -18.72
C ASP A 217 18.83 -23.49 -17.31
N PHE A 218 17.53 -23.70 -17.10
CA PHE A 218 16.83 -23.27 -15.89
C PHE A 218 17.45 -23.84 -14.60
N LYS A 219 18.08 -25.02 -14.64
CA LYS A 219 18.77 -25.61 -13.48
C LYS A 219 20.03 -24.85 -13.05
N LYS A 220 20.63 -24.09 -13.96
CA LYS A 220 21.73 -23.17 -13.67
C LYS A 220 21.22 -21.83 -13.19
N LEU A 221 20.03 -21.42 -13.62
CA LEU A 221 19.42 -20.14 -13.28
C LEU A 221 18.76 -20.14 -11.89
N SER A 222 18.05 -21.21 -11.53
CA SER A 222 17.23 -21.24 -10.32
C SER A 222 17.24 -22.60 -9.62
N GLU A 223 17.16 -22.57 -8.28
CA GLU A 223 16.93 -23.73 -7.43
C GLU A 223 15.44 -24.02 -7.23
N VAL A 224 14.57 -23.06 -7.54
CA VAL A 224 13.13 -23.14 -7.36
C VAL A 224 12.43 -23.18 -8.72
N SER A 225 11.24 -23.80 -8.78
CA SER A 225 10.50 -23.91 -10.04
C SER A 225 9.96 -22.54 -10.53
N PRO A 226 9.63 -22.39 -11.83
CA PRO A 226 8.98 -21.18 -12.35
C PRO A 226 7.68 -20.82 -11.60
N ALA A 227 6.93 -21.83 -11.13
CA ALA A 227 5.72 -21.62 -10.33
C ALA A 227 6.05 -20.98 -8.98
N ILE A 228 7.12 -21.42 -8.32
CA ILE A 228 7.58 -20.80 -7.06
C ILE A 228 8.06 -19.38 -7.30
N ILE A 229 8.78 -19.11 -8.40
CA ILE A 229 9.16 -17.73 -8.77
C ILE A 229 7.90 -16.86 -8.92
N ALA A 230 6.91 -17.32 -9.68
CA ALA A 230 5.65 -16.58 -9.89
C ALA A 230 4.88 -16.34 -8.58
N GLN A 231 4.85 -17.32 -7.69
CA GLN A 231 4.22 -17.20 -6.38
C GLN A 231 4.97 -16.22 -5.47
N GLN A 232 6.30 -16.34 -5.36
CA GLN A 232 7.13 -15.52 -4.48
C GLN A 232 7.34 -14.09 -4.99
N THR A 233 7.03 -13.82 -6.26
CA THR A 233 7.05 -12.47 -6.84
C THR A 233 5.68 -11.78 -6.81
N ALA A 234 4.74 -12.24 -5.97
CA ALA A 234 3.46 -11.57 -5.77
C ALA A 234 3.63 -10.10 -5.35
N GLY A 235 3.00 -9.19 -6.10
CA GLY A 235 3.16 -7.74 -5.94
C GLY A 235 4.14 -7.09 -6.92
N LEU A 236 4.95 -7.87 -7.65
CA LEU A 236 5.91 -7.36 -8.62
C LEU A 236 5.34 -7.30 -10.04
N ASN A 237 5.79 -6.30 -10.80
CA ASN A 237 5.47 -6.14 -12.22
C ASN A 237 6.45 -6.96 -13.11
N TYR A 238 6.19 -7.09 -14.41
CA TYR A 238 7.06 -7.91 -15.28
C TYR A 238 8.48 -7.35 -15.39
N VAL A 239 8.64 -6.03 -15.41
CA VAL A 239 9.96 -5.38 -15.43
C VAL A 239 10.79 -5.77 -14.19
N ASN A 240 10.18 -5.79 -13.00
CA ASN A 240 10.83 -6.24 -11.78
C ASN A 240 11.25 -7.71 -11.86
N ILE A 241 10.37 -8.60 -12.34
CA ILE A 241 10.67 -10.02 -12.51
C ILE A 241 11.81 -10.22 -13.52
N ARG A 242 11.80 -9.47 -14.62
CA ARG A 242 12.89 -9.48 -15.60
C ARG A 242 14.21 -9.07 -14.96
N SER A 243 14.20 -8.05 -14.09
CA SER A 243 15.39 -7.63 -13.34
C SER A 243 15.94 -8.77 -12.48
N VAL A 244 15.09 -9.47 -11.73
CA VAL A 244 15.47 -10.65 -10.93
C VAL A 244 16.09 -11.75 -11.80
N LEU A 245 15.46 -12.09 -12.93
CA LEU A 245 15.96 -13.11 -13.85
C LEU A 245 17.28 -12.70 -14.52
N SER A 246 17.41 -11.45 -14.95
CA SER A 246 18.64 -10.93 -15.56
C SER A 246 19.79 -10.86 -14.57
N ASN A 247 19.57 -10.44 -13.33
CA ASN A 247 20.60 -10.41 -12.29
C ASN A 247 21.16 -11.81 -12.02
N ALA A 248 20.29 -12.83 -11.95
CA ALA A 248 20.73 -14.21 -11.82
C ALA A 248 21.55 -14.71 -13.03
N ARG A 249 21.17 -14.30 -14.25
CA ARG A 249 21.94 -14.60 -15.48
C ARG A 249 23.32 -13.94 -15.47
N GLU A 250 23.39 -12.66 -15.12
CA GLU A 250 24.62 -11.85 -15.21
C GLU A 250 25.60 -12.16 -14.07
N ASN A 251 25.11 -12.34 -12.84
CA ASN A 251 25.96 -12.59 -11.68
C ASN A 251 26.25 -14.08 -11.44
N GLN A 252 25.62 -14.99 -12.20
CA GLN A 252 25.71 -16.44 -12.02
C GLN A 252 25.32 -16.93 -10.62
N GLU A 253 24.50 -16.14 -9.92
CA GLU A 253 23.91 -16.49 -8.64
C GLU A 253 22.54 -17.11 -8.87
N LYS A 254 22.32 -18.30 -8.31
CA LYS A 254 21.05 -18.99 -8.49
C LYS A 254 19.94 -18.28 -7.74
N ILE A 255 18.77 -18.24 -8.36
CA ILE A 255 17.55 -17.78 -7.70
C ILE A 255 17.14 -18.83 -6.65
N THR A 256 17.17 -18.42 -5.38
CA THR A 256 16.73 -19.20 -4.22
C THR A 256 15.40 -18.67 -3.67
N PHE A 257 14.74 -19.44 -2.79
CA PHE A 257 13.51 -19.00 -2.13
C PHE A 257 13.73 -17.75 -1.25
N ASP A 258 14.79 -17.78 -0.45
CA ASP A 258 15.12 -16.68 0.47
C ASP A 258 15.52 -15.43 -0.32
N GLY A 259 16.33 -15.58 -1.37
CA GLY A 259 16.72 -14.48 -2.23
C GLY A 259 15.53 -13.85 -2.98
N LEU A 260 14.53 -14.63 -3.37
CA LEU A 260 13.28 -14.09 -3.93
C LEU A 260 12.49 -13.27 -2.91
N SER A 261 12.42 -13.76 -1.67
CA SER A 261 11.71 -13.09 -0.59
C SER A 261 12.35 -11.74 -0.25
N GLU A 262 13.69 -11.69 -0.16
CA GLU A 262 14.46 -10.46 0.06
C GLU A 262 14.32 -9.49 -1.12
N ASN A 263 14.52 -9.95 -2.36
CA ASN A 263 14.36 -9.10 -3.55
C ASN A 263 12.95 -8.53 -3.67
N LYS A 264 11.91 -9.34 -3.40
CA LYS A 264 10.53 -8.87 -3.40
C LYS A 264 10.33 -7.75 -2.38
N LYS A 265 10.84 -7.93 -1.17
CA LYS A 265 10.75 -6.92 -0.11
C LYS A 265 11.37 -5.61 -0.57
N ASP A 266 12.62 -5.65 -1.01
CA ASP A 266 13.37 -4.45 -1.42
C ASP A 266 12.69 -3.72 -2.58
N LEU A 267 12.21 -4.46 -3.59
CA LEU A 267 11.52 -3.88 -4.74
C LEU A 267 10.16 -3.27 -4.35
N ILE A 268 9.38 -3.92 -3.49
CA ILE A 268 8.07 -3.39 -3.05
C ILE A 268 8.25 -2.17 -2.15
N GLU A 269 9.24 -2.16 -1.26
CA GLU A 269 9.53 -0.99 -0.41
C GLU A 269 9.99 0.22 -1.26
N ALA A 270 10.79 -0.03 -2.30
CA ALA A 270 11.19 0.99 -3.27
C ALA A 270 9.99 1.53 -4.08
N GLU A 271 9.15 0.65 -4.62
CA GLU A 271 7.94 1.01 -5.38
C GLU A 271 6.90 1.74 -4.53
N ALA A 272 6.86 1.47 -3.23
CA ALA A 272 5.99 2.13 -2.26
C ALA A 272 6.56 3.47 -1.74
N TYR A 273 7.66 3.98 -2.31
CA TYR A 273 8.32 5.22 -1.89
C TYR A 273 8.67 5.25 -0.39
N GLY A 274 8.99 4.08 0.20
CA GLY A 274 9.27 3.93 1.62
C GLY A 274 8.07 4.05 2.56
N LEU A 275 6.84 4.09 2.04
CA LEU A 275 5.60 4.16 2.83
C LEU A 275 5.14 2.78 3.34
N LEU A 276 5.65 1.69 2.76
CA LEU A 276 5.50 0.33 3.25
C LEU A 276 6.83 -0.18 3.80
N GLU A 277 6.75 -0.98 4.86
CA GLU A 277 7.88 -1.71 5.44
C GLU A 277 7.45 -3.14 5.77
N PHE A 278 8.23 -4.13 5.35
CA PHE A 278 7.99 -5.51 5.74
C PHE A 278 8.46 -5.78 7.15
N VAL A 279 7.56 -6.36 7.95
CA VAL A 279 7.82 -6.72 9.34
C VAL A 279 7.83 -8.24 9.44
N GLU A 280 8.97 -8.81 9.84
CA GLU A 280 9.09 -10.26 9.97
C GLU A 280 9.32 -10.66 11.42
N THR A 281 8.85 -11.87 11.75
CA THR A 281 9.13 -12.48 13.04
C THR A 281 9.23 -14.00 12.89
N PRO A 282 10.27 -14.63 13.45
CA PRO A 282 10.36 -16.08 13.53
C PRO A 282 9.49 -16.65 14.66
N TYR A 283 8.80 -15.79 15.42
CA TYR A 283 8.01 -16.17 16.59
C TYR A 283 6.54 -16.41 16.24
N SER A 284 5.88 -17.24 17.03
CA SER A 284 4.44 -17.55 16.95
C SER A 284 3.70 -17.06 18.19
N LEU A 285 2.38 -17.24 18.26
CA LEU A 285 1.60 -16.82 19.43
C LEU A 285 2.03 -17.54 20.73
N ASP A 286 2.72 -18.69 20.65
CA ASP A 286 3.29 -19.35 21.83
C ASP A 286 4.38 -18.53 22.52
N ASN A 287 5.00 -17.58 21.81
CA ASN A 287 6.03 -16.71 22.36
C ASN A 287 5.46 -15.47 23.07
N VAL A 288 4.17 -15.21 22.93
CA VAL A 288 3.50 -14.06 23.55
C VAL A 288 3.05 -14.45 24.96
N ALA A 289 3.60 -13.79 25.98
CA ALA A 289 3.21 -14.02 27.36
C ALA A 289 1.81 -13.48 27.67
N GLY A 290 1.02 -14.21 28.44
CA GLY A 290 -0.32 -13.80 28.87
C GLY A 290 -1.33 -13.72 27.72
N HIS A 291 -2.33 -12.86 27.88
CA HIS A 291 -3.37 -12.59 26.86
C HIS A 291 -4.10 -13.85 26.35
N THR A 292 -4.31 -14.85 27.20
CA THR A 292 -4.80 -16.19 26.83
C THR A 292 -6.04 -16.16 25.93
N HIS A 293 -7.06 -15.37 26.28
CA HIS A 293 -8.28 -15.26 25.50
C HIS A 293 -8.06 -14.60 24.13
N VAL A 294 -7.22 -13.56 24.07
CA VAL A 294 -6.86 -12.90 22.80
C VAL A 294 -6.06 -13.86 21.91
N LYS A 295 -5.07 -14.58 22.45
CA LYS A 295 -4.32 -15.62 21.73
C LYS A 295 -5.25 -16.71 21.19
N GLN A 296 -6.22 -17.15 21.98
CA GLN A 296 -7.19 -18.15 21.57
C GLN A 296 -8.09 -17.66 20.43
N HIS A 297 -8.59 -16.42 20.53
CA HIS A 297 -9.38 -15.79 19.47
C HIS A 297 -8.58 -15.68 18.17
N LEU A 298 -7.34 -15.17 18.24
CA LEU A 298 -6.46 -15.08 17.08
C LEU A 298 -6.13 -16.46 16.49
N ARG A 299 -5.97 -17.51 17.31
CA ARG A 299 -5.79 -18.89 16.82
C ARG A 299 -7.00 -19.44 16.09
N GLN A 300 -8.22 -19.06 16.49
CA GLN A 300 -9.43 -19.40 15.74
C GLN A 300 -9.41 -18.72 14.36
N ALA A 301 -8.99 -17.45 14.30
CA ALA A 301 -8.80 -16.72 13.06
C ALA A 301 -7.71 -17.36 12.16
N VAL A 302 -6.56 -17.78 12.73
CA VAL A 302 -5.52 -18.53 12.02
C VAL A 302 -6.09 -19.80 11.38
N LYS A 303 -6.88 -20.57 12.14
CA LYS A 303 -7.52 -21.80 11.64
C LYS A 303 -8.48 -21.50 10.50
N ALA A 304 -9.28 -20.45 10.61
CA ALA A 304 -10.23 -20.05 9.57
C ALA A 304 -9.50 -19.65 8.27
N LEU A 305 -8.45 -18.83 8.36
CA LEU A 305 -7.64 -18.43 7.20
C LEU A 305 -6.97 -19.62 6.51
N LYS A 306 -6.35 -20.52 7.28
CA LYS A 306 -5.73 -21.74 6.74
C LYS A 306 -6.74 -22.70 6.11
N ALA A 307 -8.00 -22.68 6.58
CA ALA A 307 -9.09 -23.44 5.99
C ALA A 307 -9.76 -22.74 4.78
N GLY A 308 -9.24 -21.58 4.34
CA GLY A 308 -9.82 -20.79 3.25
C GLY A 308 -11.14 -20.11 3.60
N ARG A 309 -11.54 -20.09 4.89
CA ARG A 309 -12.76 -19.47 5.39
C ARG A 309 -12.56 -17.97 5.60
N GLN A 310 -12.27 -17.27 4.51
CA GLN A 310 -12.11 -15.82 4.52
C GLN A 310 -13.41 -15.09 4.86
N ASP A 311 -14.57 -15.70 4.59
CA ASP A 311 -15.91 -15.16 4.84
C ASP A 311 -16.19 -14.78 6.30
N VAL A 312 -15.61 -15.54 7.24
CA VAL A 312 -15.82 -15.36 8.69
C VAL A 312 -14.80 -14.43 9.35
N MET A 313 -13.82 -13.95 8.58
CA MET A 313 -12.78 -13.07 9.11
C MET A 313 -13.31 -11.64 9.25
N PRO A 314 -12.90 -10.91 10.29
CA PRO A 314 -13.18 -9.49 10.34
C PRO A 314 -12.38 -8.74 9.26
N MET A 315 -12.86 -7.56 8.86
CA MET A 315 -12.11 -6.67 7.96
C MET A 315 -10.81 -6.17 8.63
N GLY A 316 -10.82 -6.02 9.94
CA GLY A 316 -9.66 -5.58 10.71
C GLY A 316 -9.89 -5.61 12.21
N TYR A 317 -8.78 -5.50 12.93
CA TYR A 317 -8.71 -5.44 14.37
C TYR A 317 -8.22 -4.08 14.84
N LEU A 318 -8.84 -3.53 15.88
CA LEU A 318 -8.23 -2.49 16.71
C LEU A 318 -7.52 -3.17 17.87
N VAL A 319 -6.19 -3.08 17.93
CA VAL A 319 -5.39 -3.62 19.04
C VAL A 319 -5.03 -2.47 19.97
N CYS A 320 -5.69 -2.42 21.12
CA CYS A 320 -5.54 -1.32 22.07
C CYS A 320 -5.01 -1.79 23.42
N GLY A 321 -4.46 -0.86 24.19
CA GLY A 321 -3.95 -1.13 25.54
C GLY A 321 -2.70 -0.33 25.84
N PRO A 322 -2.22 -0.36 27.09
CA PRO A 322 -1.08 0.45 27.52
C PRO A 322 0.19 0.22 26.69
N VAL A 323 1.07 1.20 26.67
CA VAL A 323 2.40 1.07 26.06
C VAL A 323 3.15 -0.13 26.68
N GLY A 324 3.88 -0.89 25.85
CA GLY A 324 4.69 -2.02 26.31
C GLY A 324 3.92 -3.35 26.56
N THR A 325 2.63 -3.43 26.28
CA THR A 325 1.81 -4.66 26.42
C THR A 325 1.98 -5.70 25.30
N GLY A 326 2.87 -5.45 24.34
CA GLY A 326 3.20 -6.40 23.27
C GLY A 326 2.29 -6.36 22.04
N LYS A 327 1.53 -5.27 21.81
CA LYS A 327 0.63 -5.09 20.65
C LYS A 327 1.27 -5.48 19.31
N THR A 328 2.40 -4.85 18.96
CA THR A 328 3.14 -5.12 17.73
C THR A 328 3.61 -6.57 17.65
N PHE A 329 4.13 -7.11 18.75
CA PHE A 329 4.65 -8.48 18.79
C PHE A 329 3.55 -9.54 18.63
N LEU A 330 2.36 -9.32 19.23
CA LEU A 330 1.20 -10.20 19.08
C LEU A 330 0.75 -10.28 17.62
N VAL A 331 0.63 -9.14 16.95
CA VAL A 331 0.17 -9.06 15.55
C VAL A 331 1.17 -9.68 14.60
N THR A 332 2.47 -9.44 14.78
CA THR A 332 3.49 -10.07 13.93
C THR A 332 3.53 -11.59 14.14
N CYS A 333 3.39 -12.06 15.39
CA CYS A 333 3.29 -13.48 15.69
C CYS A 333 2.06 -14.13 15.04
N PHE A 334 0.92 -13.43 15.01
CA PHE A 334 -0.27 -13.88 14.28
C PHE A 334 0.03 -14.06 12.78
N ALA A 335 0.60 -13.05 12.12
CA ALA A 335 0.90 -13.12 10.69
C ALA A 335 1.88 -14.27 10.35
N SER A 336 2.92 -14.43 11.18
CA SER A 336 3.87 -15.55 11.07
C SER A 336 3.20 -16.91 11.23
N GLU A 337 2.28 -17.05 12.21
CA GLU A 337 1.56 -18.30 12.43
C GLU A 337 0.56 -18.63 11.31
N VAL A 338 -0.04 -17.61 10.66
CA VAL A 338 -0.83 -17.79 9.43
C VAL A 338 0.07 -18.19 8.26
N GLY A 339 1.27 -17.61 8.17
CA GLY A 339 2.20 -17.78 7.04
C GLY A 339 1.96 -16.76 5.92
N ILE A 340 1.59 -15.52 6.28
CA ILE A 340 1.34 -14.43 5.32
C ILE A 340 2.31 -13.26 5.55
N PRO A 341 2.66 -12.50 4.50
CA PRO A 341 3.46 -11.29 4.66
C PRO A 341 2.75 -10.29 5.58
N MET A 342 3.55 -9.60 6.38
CA MET A 342 3.12 -8.53 7.26
C MET A 342 3.81 -7.24 6.82
N VAL A 343 3.03 -6.20 6.56
CA VAL A 343 3.55 -4.87 6.20
C VAL A 343 3.08 -3.82 7.18
N LYS A 344 3.97 -2.91 7.56
CA LYS A 344 3.68 -1.70 8.33
C LYS A 344 3.51 -0.53 7.36
N LEU A 345 2.39 0.17 7.48
CA LEU A 345 2.20 1.45 6.81
C LEU A 345 2.90 2.53 7.64
N LYS A 346 3.95 3.13 7.09
CA LYS A 346 4.79 4.10 7.83
C LYS A 346 4.07 5.44 8.00
N ASN A 347 4.15 5.98 9.21
CA ASN A 347 3.48 7.21 9.63
C ASN A 347 4.46 8.39 9.54
N PHE A 348 4.58 9.00 8.36
CA PHE A 348 5.38 10.20 8.23
C PHE A 348 4.45 11.42 8.32
N ARG A 349 4.18 11.87 9.54
CA ARG A 349 3.48 13.14 9.85
C ARG A 349 4.09 14.36 9.11
N SER A 350 5.36 14.32 8.71
CA SER A 350 6.02 15.34 7.87
C SER A 350 5.88 15.08 6.37
N GLN A 351 5.64 13.84 5.93
CA GLN A 351 5.45 13.52 4.51
C GLN A 351 3.99 13.55 4.09
N TRP A 352 2.97 13.57 4.95
CA TRP A 352 1.59 13.76 4.46
C TRP A 352 1.40 15.08 3.69
N GLN A 353 2.19 16.11 4.01
CA GLN A 353 2.28 17.34 3.22
C GLN A 353 2.94 17.14 1.83
N GLY A 354 3.50 15.96 1.54
CA GLY A 354 4.14 15.57 0.28
C GLY A 354 3.76 14.17 -0.27
N VAL A 355 2.94 13.39 0.43
CA VAL A 355 2.38 12.11 -0.03
C VAL A 355 1.17 12.49 -0.85
N THR A 356 1.26 12.28 -2.15
CA THR A 356 0.13 12.49 -3.05
C THR A 356 -0.92 11.42 -2.76
N GLU A 357 -2.19 11.73 -3.03
CA GLU A 357 -3.26 10.73 -3.07
C GLU A 357 -2.91 9.56 -4.02
N GLY A 358 -2.11 9.82 -5.07
CA GLY A 358 -1.60 8.82 -6.00
C GLY A 358 -0.68 7.79 -5.34
N ASN A 359 0.24 8.23 -4.48
CA ASN A 359 1.12 7.31 -3.74
C ASN A 359 0.32 6.33 -2.87
N LEU A 360 -0.77 6.79 -2.22
CA LEU A 360 -1.63 5.89 -1.46
C LEU A 360 -2.38 4.90 -2.37
N GLU A 361 -2.90 5.34 -3.52
CA GLU A 361 -3.57 4.44 -4.46
C GLU A 361 -2.62 3.32 -4.93
N LYS A 362 -1.36 3.67 -5.20
CA LYS A 362 -0.31 2.70 -5.54
C LYS A 362 -0.08 1.69 -4.42
N ILE A 363 0.06 2.15 -3.18
CA ILE A 363 0.20 1.28 -1.99
C ILE A 363 -0.97 0.33 -1.86
N LEU A 364 -2.20 0.84 -1.93
CA LEU A 364 -3.42 0.02 -1.82
C LEU A 364 -3.50 -1.03 -2.94
N SER A 365 -3.02 -0.69 -4.14
CA SER A 365 -2.93 -1.63 -5.28
C SER A 365 -1.85 -2.70 -5.04
N LEU A 366 -0.70 -2.35 -4.46
CA LEU A 366 0.33 -3.30 -4.03
C LEU A 366 -0.19 -4.26 -2.96
N LEU A 367 -0.94 -3.77 -1.97
CA LEU A 367 -1.58 -4.61 -0.95
C LEU A 367 -2.53 -5.65 -1.57
N LYS A 368 -3.33 -5.25 -2.56
CA LYS A 368 -4.19 -6.17 -3.30
C LYS A 368 -3.38 -7.23 -4.06
N ALA A 369 -2.28 -6.84 -4.69
CA ALA A 369 -1.41 -7.73 -5.45
C ALA A 369 -0.60 -8.71 -4.57
N MET A 370 -0.35 -8.36 -3.30
CA MET A 370 0.31 -9.21 -2.30
C MET A 370 -0.62 -10.13 -1.52
N SER A 371 -1.93 -10.05 -1.76
CA SER A 371 -2.91 -10.83 -1.00
C SER A 371 -2.65 -12.35 -1.05
N PRO A 372 -2.79 -13.09 0.07
CA PRO A 372 -3.17 -12.63 1.40
C PRO A 372 -2.06 -11.87 2.14
N VAL A 373 -2.40 -10.75 2.80
CA VAL A 373 -1.44 -9.90 3.52
C VAL A 373 -2.04 -9.34 4.81
N ALA A 374 -1.22 -9.21 5.85
CA ALA A 374 -1.57 -8.49 7.06
C ALA A 374 -0.96 -7.09 7.05
N VAL A 375 -1.77 -6.07 7.39
CA VAL A 375 -1.39 -4.65 7.28
C VAL A 375 -1.52 -4.01 8.65
N MET A 376 -0.44 -3.43 9.15
CA MET A 376 -0.42 -2.75 10.44
C MET A 376 -0.24 -1.25 10.29
N ILE A 377 -1.08 -0.53 11.02
CA ILE A 377 -0.93 0.90 11.29
C ILE A 377 -0.62 1.01 12.78
N ASP A 378 0.62 1.35 13.09
CA ASP A 378 1.06 1.61 14.45
C ASP A 378 0.78 3.06 14.83
N GLU A 379 0.49 3.32 16.10
CA GLU A 379 0.01 4.63 16.58
C GLU A 379 -1.13 5.16 15.69
N ALA A 380 -2.13 4.32 15.47
CA ALA A 380 -3.22 4.61 14.53
C ALA A 380 -3.98 5.88 14.90
N ASP A 381 -4.04 6.26 16.17
CA ASP A 381 -4.60 7.52 16.65
C ASP A 381 -3.77 8.73 16.16
N ALA A 382 -2.45 8.60 16.18
CA ALA A 382 -1.57 9.63 15.67
C ALA A 382 -1.64 9.77 14.14
N TYR A 383 -1.95 8.67 13.44
CA TYR A 383 -2.07 8.59 11.98
C TYR A 383 -3.46 8.99 11.46
N LEU A 384 -4.53 8.64 12.19
CA LEU A 384 -5.92 8.69 11.73
C LEU A 384 -6.85 9.52 12.62
N GLY A 385 -6.40 9.96 13.81
CA GLY A 385 -7.21 10.63 14.82
C GLY A 385 -7.48 12.10 14.57
N ASP A 386 -6.51 12.84 14.01
CA ASP A 386 -6.67 14.29 13.82
C ASP A 386 -7.19 14.63 12.41
N ARG A 387 -8.51 14.82 12.32
CA ARG A 387 -9.20 15.26 11.10
C ARG A 387 -9.17 16.77 10.90
N ASN A 388 -8.88 17.53 11.96
CA ASN A 388 -9.21 18.95 12.08
C ASN A 388 -8.01 19.85 12.40
N ALA A 389 -6.78 19.33 12.45
CA ALA A 389 -5.57 20.14 12.53
C ALA A 389 -5.57 21.21 11.42
N GLY A 390 -5.94 22.43 11.78
CA GLY A 390 -6.06 23.55 10.86
C GLY A 390 -4.71 23.85 10.21
N GLY A 391 -4.67 23.83 8.88
CA GLY A 391 -3.47 24.16 8.10
C GLY A 391 -3.21 23.25 6.90
N ASP A 392 -3.85 22.07 6.83
CA ASP A 392 -3.69 21.15 5.70
C ASP A 392 -4.80 21.36 4.64
N SER A 393 -4.47 21.25 3.36
CA SER A 393 -5.35 21.54 2.20
C SER A 393 -6.47 20.49 1.97
N GLY A 394 -6.94 19.85 3.05
CA GLY A 394 -7.89 18.74 3.01
C GLY A 394 -7.32 17.47 2.38
N VAL A 395 -5.99 17.33 2.31
CA VAL A 395 -5.31 16.12 1.80
C VAL A 395 -5.42 14.99 2.82
N SER A 396 -5.10 15.27 4.09
CA SER A 396 -5.21 14.28 5.18
C SER A 396 -6.61 13.65 5.29
N SER A 397 -7.67 14.43 5.11
CA SER A 397 -9.06 13.93 5.17
C SER A 397 -9.44 13.04 3.98
N ARG A 398 -8.95 13.36 2.77
CA ARG A 398 -9.18 12.56 1.56
C ARG A 398 -8.44 11.23 1.63
N VAL A 399 -7.19 11.26 2.04
CA VAL A 399 -6.42 10.04 2.25
C VAL A 399 -7.09 9.15 3.30
N PHE A 400 -7.46 9.70 4.45
CA PHE A 400 -8.19 8.93 5.47
C PHE A 400 -9.43 8.25 4.86
N SER A 401 -10.16 8.98 4.02
CA SER A 401 -11.35 8.46 3.34
C SER A 401 -11.01 7.31 2.38
N GLN A 402 -9.87 7.37 1.68
CA GLN A 402 -9.40 6.27 0.84
C GLN A 402 -9.08 5.01 1.65
N ILE A 403 -8.32 5.12 2.75
CA ILE A 403 -8.01 3.99 3.63
C ILE A 403 -9.31 3.39 4.19
N ALA A 404 -10.20 4.23 4.71
CA ALA A 404 -11.46 3.79 5.28
C ALA A 404 -12.37 3.11 4.24
N THR A 405 -12.37 3.60 2.99
CA THR A 405 -13.10 2.98 1.86
C THR A 405 -12.51 1.63 1.50
N PHE A 406 -11.19 1.54 1.41
CA PHE A 406 -10.49 0.31 1.11
C PHE A 406 -10.69 -0.76 2.19
N MET A 407 -10.66 -0.38 3.46
CA MET A 407 -10.99 -1.25 4.58
C MET A 407 -12.43 -1.77 4.51
N SER A 408 -13.36 -0.98 3.94
CA SER A 408 -14.79 -1.34 3.84
C SER A 408 -15.12 -2.22 2.62
N ASP A 409 -14.17 -2.40 1.69
CA ASP A 409 -14.35 -3.22 0.50
C ASP A 409 -14.34 -4.71 0.87
N THR A 410 -15.53 -5.30 0.98
CA THR A 410 -15.74 -6.70 1.38
C THR A 410 -15.07 -7.73 0.47
N THR A 411 -14.68 -7.36 -0.75
CA THR A 411 -13.92 -8.25 -1.64
C THR A 411 -12.51 -8.55 -1.12
N ASN A 412 -12.02 -7.71 -0.18
CA ASN A 412 -10.75 -7.85 0.52
C ASN A 412 -10.85 -8.63 1.85
N ARG A 413 -12.05 -9.07 2.25
CA ARG A 413 -12.24 -9.80 3.52
C ARG A 413 -11.38 -11.06 3.57
N GLY A 414 -10.63 -11.25 4.66
CA GLY A 414 -9.69 -12.36 4.85
C GLY A 414 -8.51 -12.42 3.87
N LYS A 415 -8.46 -11.50 2.90
CA LYS A 415 -7.38 -11.29 1.93
C LYS A 415 -6.44 -10.18 2.37
N ILE A 416 -6.98 -9.15 3.01
CA ILE A 416 -6.24 -8.06 3.62
C ILE A 416 -6.75 -7.91 5.04
N VAL A 417 -5.91 -8.25 6.02
CA VAL A 417 -6.29 -8.19 7.44
C VAL A 417 -5.64 -6.96 8.07
N TRP A 418 -6.46 -5.98 8.44
CA TRP A 418 -5.99 -4.74 9.03
C TRP A 418 -5.76 -4.87 10.54
N PHE A 419 -4.69 -4.26 11.04
CA PHE A 419 -4.38 -4.13 12.46
C PHE A 419 -4.08 -2.66 12.78
N LEU A 420 -5.06 -1.99 13.39
CA LEU A 420 -4.88 -0.63 13.88
C LEU A 420 -4.43 -0.70 15.33
N MET A 421 -3.22 -0.27 15.64
CA MET A 421 -2.68 -0.38 16.99
C MET A 421 -2.59 0.99 17.65
N THR A 422 -3.02 1.11 18.90
CA THR A 422 -2.97 2.39 19.62
C THR A 422 -2.95 2.20 21.13
N ALA A 423 -2.37 3.16 21.86
CA ALA A 423 -2.56 3.28 23.30
C ALA A 423 -3.74 4.19 23.68
N ARG A 424 -4.26 4.96 22.71
CA ARG A 424 -5.29 5.99 22.87
C ARG A 424 -6.48 5.71 21.93
N PRO A 425 -7.22 4.61 22.14
CA PRO A 425 -8.37 4.29 21.30
C PRO A 425 -9.51 5.32 21.44
N ASP A 426 -9.47 6.15 22.48
CA ASP A 426 -10.35 7.31 22.68
C ASP A 426 -10.16 8.41 21.63
N LEU A 427 -8.95 8.53 21.05
CA LEU A 427 -8.63 9.49 19.99
C LEU A 427 -8.92 8.95 18.58
N MET A 428 -9.25 7.67 18.46
CA MET A 428 -9.58 7.06 17.17
C MET A 428 -10.97 7.49 16.69
N PRO A 429 -11.15 7.85 15.41
CA PRO A 429 -12.46 8.20 14.89
C PRO A 429 -13.39 6.98 14.92
N ILE A 430 -14.62 7.19 15.41
CA ILE A 430 -15.67 6.17 15.49
C ILE A 430 -15.88 5.48 14.13
N ASP A 431 -15.74 6.24 13.05
CA ASP A 431 -15.83 5.73 11.68
C ASP A 431 -14.86 4.57 11.40
N LEU A 432 -13.65 4.53 11.94
CA LEU A 432 -12.72 3.41 11.72
C LEU A 432 -13.02 2.19 12.60
N LYS A 433 -13.63 2.43 13.76
CA LYS A 433 -13.94 1.44 14.79
C LYS A 433 -15.23 0.65 14.52
N ARG A 434 -16.03 1.08 13.55
CA ARG A 434 -17.33 0.47 13.26
C ARG A 434 -17.19 -0.81 12.42
N GLN A 435 -18.27 -1.58 12.40
CA GLN A 435 -18.41 -2.79 11.59
C GLN A 435 -18.03 -2.54 10.11
N GLY A 436 -17.34 -3.51 9.52
CA GLY A 436 -16.78 -3.42 8.17
C GLY A 436 -15.43 -2.71 8.08
N ARG A 437 -14.81 -2.29 9.19
CA ARG A 437 -13.45 -1.71 9.25
C ARG A 437 -12.64 -2.39 10.36
N ALA A 438 -12.17 -1.67 11.38
CA ALA A 438 -11.57 -2.28 12.57
C ALA A 438 -12.68 -2.74 13.51
N GLU A 439 -13.39 -3.81 13.13
CA GLU A 439 -14.64 -4.21 13.75
C GLU A 439 -14.48 -5.04 15.03
N GLU A 440 -13.31 -5.66 15.23
CA GLU A 440 -12.98 -6.39 16.46
C GLU A 440 -11.92 -5.63 17.27
N HIS A 441 -12.19 -5.36 18.54
CA HIS A 441 -11.29 -4.59 19.40
C HIS A 441 -10.63 -5.49 20.45
N LEU A 442 -9.35 -5.76 20.25
CA LEU A 442 -8.51 -6.59 21.11
C LEU A 442 -7.81 -5.69 22.14
N ALA A 443 -8.25 -5.76 23.39
CA ALA A 443 -7.62 -5.04 24.49
C ALA A 443 -6.50 -5.89 25.13
N LEU A 444 -5.29 -5.34 25.22
CA LEU A 444 -4.13 -5.97 25.84
C LEU A 444 -3.82 -5.30 27.18
N PHE A 445 -3.58 -6.11 28.20
CA PHE A 445 -3.40 -5.68 29.58
C PHE A 445 -2.01 -6.05 30.12
N PRO A 446 -1.44 -5.24 31.04
CA PRO A 446 -0.30 -5.69 31.83
C PRO A 446 -0.65 -6.97 32.61
N PRO A 447 0.33 -7.83 32.94
CA PRO A 447 0.06 -9.06 33.70
C PRO A 447 -0.50 -8.73 35.10
N HIS A 448 -1.56 -9.44 35.50
CA HIS A 448 -2.27 -9.22 36.76
C HIS A 448 -2.13 -10.38 37.74
N THR A 449 -2.18 -11.61 37.24
CA THR A 449 -2.04 -12.80 38.08
C THR A 449 -0.55 -13.10 38.35
N LYS A 450 -0.29 -13.90 39.38
CA LYS A 450 1.09 -14.32 39.69
C LYS A 450 1.66 -15.13 38.52
N GLU A 451 0.84 -15.98 37.93
CA GLU A 451 1.14 -16.86 36.82
C GLU A 451 1.51 -16.05 35.58
N GLU A 452 0.72 -15.02 35.22
CA GLU A 452 1.03 -14.12 34.09
C GLU A 452 2.33 -13.33 34.31
N ARG A 453 2.60 -12.88 35.54
CA ARG A 453 3.86 -12.18 35.86
C ARG A 453 5.07 -13.09 35.71
N ILE A 454 4.96 -14.34 36.15
CA ILE A 454 6.01 -15.35 35.98
C ILE A 454 6.21 -15.66 34.50
N GLU A 455 5.13 -15.88 33.74
CA GLU A 455 5.19 -16.13 32.29
C GLU A 455 5.90 -14.98 31.55
N LEU A 456 5.56 -13.71 31.88
CA LEU A 456 6.22 -12.55 31.31
C LEU A 456 7.72 -12.52 31.66
N TYR A 457 8.06 -12.75 32.92
CA TYR A 457 9.45 -12.80 33.37
C TYR A 457 10.24 -13.86 32.61
N GLU A 458 9.72 -15.09 32.51
CA GLU A 458 10.38 -16.19 31.80
C GLU A 458 10.56 -15.90 30.31
N ALA A 459 9.53 -15.35 29.66
CA ALA A 459 9.60 -14.95 28.26
C ALA A 459 10.68 -13.88 28.02
N MET A 460 10.75 -12.87 28.89
CA MET A 460 11.74 -11.79 28.78
C MET A 460 13.15 -12.25 29.21
N ALA A 461 13.27 -13.16 30.16
CA ALA A 461 14.53 -13.78 30.55
C ALA A 461 15.12 -14.60 29.38
N LYS A 462 14.27 -15.34 28.66
CA LYS A 462 14.66 -16.04 27.43
C LYS A 462 15.08 -15.07 26.34
N LYS A 463 14.27 -14.04 26.06
CA LYS A 463 14.56 -13.00 25.05
C LYS A 463 15.91 -12.31 25.31
N THR A 464 16.16 -11.92 26.56
CA THR A 464 17.40 -11.24 26.97
C THR A 464 18.59 -12.19 27.15
N SER A 465 18.39 -13.50 26.95
CA SER A 465 19.40 -14.54 27.23
C SER A 465 20.00 -14.41 28.63
N LEU A 466 19.15 -14.15 29.63
CA LEU A 466 19.53 -14.01 31.02
C LEU A 466 20.10 -15.34 31.52
N LYS A 467 21.32 -15.32 32.04
CA LYS A 467 21.97 -16.50 32.65
C LYS A 467 22.05 -16.29 34.14
N LEU A 468 21.28 -17.06 34.89
CA LEU A 468 21.30 -17.05 36.34
C LEU A 468 22.35 -18.01 36.89
N THR A 469 22.79 -17.77 38.12
CA THR A 469 23.60 -18.73 38.88
C THR A 469 22.80 -19.94 39.33
N GLU A 470 21.50 -19.75 39.58
CA GLU A 470 20.54 -20.77 40.01
C GLU A 470 19.13 -20.41 39.51
N ASP A 471 18.22 -21.39 39.51
CA ASP A 471 16.82 -21.18 39.12
C ASP A 471 16.12 -20.34 40.18
N TYR A 472 15.80 -19.09 39.82
CA TYR A 472 15.25 -18.11 40.75
C TYR A 472 14.24 -17.20 40.06
N ILE A 473 13.10 -16.99 40.73
CA ILE A 473 12.08 -16.02 40.32
C ILE A 473 12.12 -14.84 41.31
N PRO A 474 12.34 -13.59 40.86
CA PRO A 474 12.43 -12.42 41.74
C PRO A 474 11.22 -12.22 42.63
N ALA A 475 11.46 -11.76 43.87
CA ALA A 475 10.39 -11.51 44.83
C ALA A 475 9.35 -10.51 44.29
N VAL A 476 9.80 -9.49 43.57
CA VAL A 476 8.93 -8.47 42.95
C VAL A 476 7.93 -9.08 41.96
N VAL A 477 8.34 -10.14 41.24
CA VAL A 477 7.51 -10.87 40.27
C VAL A 477 6.51 -11.76 41.01
N GLN A 478 6.99 -12.52 42.01
CA GLN A 478 6.15 -13.43 42.78
C GLN A 478 5.05 -12.68 43.56
N GLN A 479 5.43 -11.60 44.23
CA GLN A 479 4.56 -10.84 45.14
C GLN A 479 3.74 -9.77 44.42
N GLY A 480 4.09 -9.41 43.18
CA GLY A 480 3.39 -8.37 42.43
C GLY A 480 3.57 -6.97 43.03
N LEU A 481 4.72 -6.69 43.65
CA LEU A 481 5.02 -5.41 44.29
C LEU A 481 5.09 -4.24 43.29
N LYS A 482 5.34 -4.56 42.01
CA LYS A 482 5.36 -3.61 40.90
C LYS A 482 4.79 -4.27 39.64
N THR A 483 4.13 -3.48 38.81
CA THR A 483 3.66 -3.89 37.49
C THR A 483 4.74 -3.60 36.46
N PHE A 484 5.06 -4.58 35.62
CA PHE A 484 6.02 -4.44 34.52
C PHE A 484 5.30 -4.67 33.20
N SER A 485 5.50 -3.77 32.23
CA SER A 485 5.27 -4.10 30.83
C SER A 485 6.37 -5.04 30.31
N GLY A 486 6.21 -5.62 29.12
CA GLY A 486 7.26 -6.44 28.51
C GLY A 486 8.54 -5.63 28.27
N ALA A 487 8.40 -4.37 27.85
CA ALA A 487 9.52 -3.46 27.66
C ALA A 487 10.23 -3.11 28.98
N ASP A 488 9.46 -2.86 30.05
CA ASP A 488 10.02 -2.59 31.38
C ASP A 488 10.81 -3.79 31.92
N MET A 489 10.24 -4.99 31.78
CA MET A 489 10.89 -6.22 32.19
C MET A 489 12.19 -6.44 31.41
N GLU A 490 12.17 -6.31 30.09
CA GLU A 490 13.37 -6.42 29.25
C GLU A 490 14.47 -5.43 29.67
N ALA A 491 14.10 -4.17 29.93
CA ALA A 491 15.03 -3.15 30.40
C ALA A 491 15.60 -3.48 31.79
N ALA A 492 14.76 -3.91 32.73
CA ALA A 492 15.18 -4.29 34.07
C ALA A 492 16.14 -5.50 34.06
N LEU A 493 15.85 -6.54 33.28
CA LEU A 493 16.72 -7.71 33.14
C LEU A 493 18.05 -7.37 32.46
N THR A 494 18.04 -6.48 31.48
CA THR A 494 19.26 -5.98 30.85
C THR A 494 20.12 -5.21 31.84
N ARG A 495 19.50 -4.41 32.73
CA ARG A 495 20.18 -3.71 33.82
C ARG A 495 20.80 -4.67 34.83
N ALA A 496 20.13 -5.79 35.14
CA ALA A 496 20.67 -6.84 35.98
C ALA A 496 21.94 -7.48 35.36
N LYS A 497 21.91 -7.76 34.05
CA LYS A 497 23.10 -8.22 33.30
C LYS A 497 24.24 -7.21 33.34
N PHE A 498 23.93 -5.92 33.17
CA PHE A 498 24.94 -4.85 33.25
C PHE A 498 25.61 -4.80 34.62
N ARG A 499 24.84 -4.89 35.71
CA ARG A 499 25.37 -4.94 37.08
C ARG A 499 26.27 -6.16 37.31
N ALA A 500 25.84 -7.34 36.87
CA ALA A 500 26.66 -8.54 36.96
C ALA A 500 27.98 -8.39 36.17
N ALA A 501 27.93 -7.82 34.96
CA ALA A 501 29.12 -7.57 34.15
C ALA A 501 30.08 -6.55 34.80
N ALA A 502 29.54 -5.49 35.42
CA ALA A 502 30.33 -4.51 36.16
C ALA A 502 31.06 -5.12 37.37
N GLU A 503 30.50 -6.17 37.98
CA GLU A 503 31.14 -6.97 39.04
C GLU A 503 32.06 -8.08 38.49
N GLY A 504 32.32 -8.14 37.18
CA GLY A 504 33.15 -9.16 36.55
C GLY A 504 32.49 -10.55 36.44
N ARG A 505 31.16 -10.64 36.64
CA ARG A 505 30.40 -11.90 36.60
C ARG A 505 29.78 -12.12 35.23
N LYS A 506 29.80 -13.37 34.74
CA LYS A 506 29.11 -13.78 33.50
C LYS A 506 27.65 -14.20 33.72
N LYS A 507 27.27 -14.47 34.97
CA LYS A 507 25.94 -14.90 35.38
C LYS A 507 25.39 -13.93 36.43
N VAL A 508 24.10 -13.68 36.39
CA VAL A 508 23.39 -12.82 37.35
C VAL A 508 23.02 -13.66 38.57
N THR A 509 23.29 -13.16 39.78
CA THR A 509 22.86 -13.81 41.02
C THR A 509 21.48 -13.30 41.44
N PRO A 510 20.73 -14.04 42.28
CA PRO A 510 19.44 -13.57 42.80
C PRO A 510 19.50 -12.17 43.41
N GLU A 511 20.56 -11.85 44.15
CA GLU A 511 20.72 -10.55 44.82
C GLU A 511 20.84 -9.41 43.81
N ILE A 512 21.64 -9.60 42.75
CA ILE A 512 21.79 -8.61 41.68
C ILE A 512 20.48 -8.44 40.94
N LEU A 513 19.76 -9.54 40.70
CA LEU A 513 18.49 -9.53 39.99
C LEU A 513 17.43 -8.78 40.80
N ASP A 514 17.21 -9.13 42.06
CA ASP A 514 16.27 -8.44 42.93
C ASP A 514 16.64 -6.96 43.10
N ALA A 515 17.92 -6.65 43.31
CA ALA A 515 18.37 -5.26 43.42
C ALA A 515 18.11 -4.47 42.13
N ALA A 516 18.28 -5.08 40.96
CA ALA A 516 18.03 -4.43 39.67
C ALA A 516 16.54 -4.17 39.44
N LEU A 517 15.67 -5.15 39.73
CA LEU A 517 14.22 -4.99 39.57
C LEU A 517 13.62 -4.04 40.63
N ALA A 518 14.12 -4.08 41.87
CA ALA A 518 13.69 -3.18 42.93
C ALA A 518 14.08 -1.73 42.64
N ASP A 519 15.28 -1.49 42.10
CA ASP A 519 15.76 -0.16 41.69
C ASP A 519 15.16 0.34 40.37
N PHE A 520 14.60 -0.54 39.54
CA PHE A 520 13.99 -0.13 38.28
C PHE A 520 12.75 0.73 38.52
N ILE A 521 12.75 1.92 37.91
CA ILE A 521 11.62 2.85 37.87
C ILE A 521 11.16 2.90 36.40
N PRO A 522 9.94 2.42 36.09
CA PRO A 522 9.38 2.53 34.75
C PRO A 522 9.30 3.99 34.31
N PRO A 523 9.57 4.30 33.04
CA PRO A 523 9.46 5.66 32.51
C PRO A 523 8.00 6.12 32.33
N THR A 524 7.03 5.20 32.43
CA THR A 524 5.59 5.45 32.23
C THR A 524 4.90 5.92 33.50
N TYR A 525 4.05 6.95 33.37
CA TYR A 525 3.25 7.48 34.47
C TYR A 525 2.11 6.50 34.85
N PRO A 526 1.96 6.12 36.13
CA PRO A 526 0.92 5.17 36.54
C PRO A 526 -0.50 5.59 36.15
N GLU A 527 -0.84 6.86 36.31
CA GLU A 527 -2.15 7.41 35.94
C GLU A 527 -2.40 7.35 34.44
N GLU A 528 -1.38 7.56 33.61
CA GLU A 528 -1.50 7.45 32.16
C GLU A 528 -1.69 5.99 31.72
N VAL A 529 -0.94 5.06 32.33
CA VAL A 529 -1.12 3.62 32.09
C VAL A 529 -2.53 3.19 32.47
N GLU A 530 -3.03 3.66 33.60
CA GLU A 530 -4.40 3.37 34.05
C GLU A 530 -5.43 3.94 33.08
N LEU A 531 -5.27 5.20 32.65
CA LEU A 531 -6.14 5.83 31.64
C LEU A 531 -6.17 5.03 30.33
N GLN A 532 -4.99 4.66 29.80
CA GLN A 532 -4.87 3.84 28.60
C GLN A 532 -5.54 2.46 28.79
N THR A 533 -5.40 1.88 29.98
CA THR A 533 -6.01 0.59 30.31
C THR A 533 -7.53 0.70 30.31
N LEU A 534 -8.11 1.67 31.02
CA LEU A 534 -9.56 1.84 31.11
C LEU A 534 -10.18 2.20 29.76
N ASN A 535 -9.51 3.04 28.95
CA ASN A 535 -9.93 3.31 27.57
C ASN A 535 -9.97 2.01 26.75
N ALA A 536 -8.98 1.13 26.89
CA ALA A 536 -8.99 -0.17 26.20
C ALA A 536 -10.12 -1.10 26.70
N VAL A 537 -10.45 -1.08 28.00
CA VAL A 537 -11.59 -1.83 28.55
C VAL A 537 -12.90 -1.38 27.92
N ILE A 538 -13.15 -0.07 27.85
CA ILE A 538 -14.37 0.50 27.28
C ILE A 538 -14.53 0.19 25.79
N GLU A 539 -13.41 0.15 25.08
CA GLU A 539 -13.37 -0.09 23.64
C GLU A 539 -13.46 -1.56 23.28
N CYS A 540 -13.13 -2.49 24.17
CA CYS A 540 -13.14 -3.92 23.86
C CYS A 540 -14.52 -4.42 23.38
N THR A 541 -14.55 -5.18 22.29
CA THR A 541 -15.80 -5.67 21.66
C THR A 541 -16.39 -6.89 22.36
N SER A 542 -15.63 -7.60 23.19
CA SER A 542 -16.08 -8.82 23.87
C SER A 542 -15.63 -8.88 25.33
N LYS A 543 -16.58 -9.19 26.22
CA LYS A 543 -16.30 -9.42 27.65
C LYS A 543 -15.34 -10.59 27.89
N GLU A 544 -15.35 -11.60 27.02
CA GLU A 544 -14.45 -12.76 27.16
C GLU A 544 -12.98 -12.36 26.99
N LEU A 545 -12.70 -11.30 26.22
CA LEU A 545 -11.36 -10.79 26.00
C LEU A 545 -10.84 -9.95 27.18
N LEU A 546 -11.73 -9.50 28.07
CA LEU A 546 -11.36 -8.74 29.26
C LEU A 546 -10.87 -9.67 30.39
N PRO A 547 -9.88 -9.25 31.19
CA PRO A 547 -9.57 -9.86 32.48
C PRO A 547 -10.78 -9.85 33.43
N GLU A 548 -10.86 -10.84 34.33
CA GLU A 548 -11.99 -11.04 35.25
C GLU A 548 -12.37 -9.76 36.01
N ARG A 549 -11.37 -9.04 36.54
CA ARG A 549 -11.58 -7.76 37.26
C ARG A 549 -12.37 -6.72 36.47
N TYR A 550 -12.23 -6.70 35.14
CA TYR A 550 -12.87 -5.73 34.26
C TYR A 550 -14.19 -6.22 33.68
N ARG A 551 -14.49 -7.53 33.76
CA ARG A 551 -15.75 -8.09 33.27
C ARG A 551 -16.95 -7.68 34.10
N GLU A 552 -16.72 -7.46 35.40
CA GLU A 552 -17.76 -7.21 36.40
C GLU A 552 -17.90 -5.72 36.78
N MET A 553 -16.95 -4.87 36.39
CA MET A 553 -17.02 -3.44 36.70
C MET A 553 -18.18 -2.74 35.97
N ASP A 554 -18.80 -1.76 36.66
CA ASP A 554 -19.82 -0.93 36.04
C ASP A 554 -19.20 0.01 35.00
N ARG A 555 -19.85 0.09 33.83
CA ARG A 555 -19.32 0.88 32.71
C ARG A 555 -19.33 2.38 33.02
N ASN A 556 -20.29 2.88 33.79
CA ASN A 556 -20.35 4.31 34.13
C ASN A 556 -19.28 4.67 35.17
N GLU A 557 -18.99 3.76 36.11
CA GLU A 557 -17.89 3.93 37.04
C GLU A 557 -16.55 4.06 36.30
N ILE A 558 -16.28 3.16 35.34
CA ILE A 558 -15.07 3.24 34.51
C ILE A 558 -14.99 4.58 33.75
N LEU A 559 -16.11 5.04 33.17
CA LEU A 559 -16.15 6.31 32.44
C LEU A 559 -15.86 7.51 33.36
N SER A 560 -16.41 7.52 34.58
CA SER A 560 -16.14 8.55 35.59
C SER A 560 -14.65 8.59 35.94
N THR A 561 -14.03 7.42 36.18
CA THR A 561 -12.58 7.33 36.46
C THR A 561 -11.73 7.81 35.28
N ILE A 562 -12.13 7.50 34.05
CA ILE A 562 -11.46 8.00 32.83
C ILE A 562 -11.49 9.53 32.79
N GLU A 563 -12.62 10.17 33.09
CA GLU A 563 -12.73 11.64 33.10
C GLU A 563 -11.83 12.27 34.17
N GLU A 564 -11.80 11.70 35.38
CA GLU A 564 -10.91 12.14 36.46
C GLU A 564 -9.43 12.01 36.07
N LEU A 565 -9.03 10.88 35.48
CA LEU A 565 -7.65 10.65 35.05
C LEU A 565 -7.25 11.57 33.90
N LYS A 566 -8.16 11.84 32.95
CA LYS A 566 -7.91 12.82 31.86
C LYS A 566 -7.57 14.19 32.43
N PHE A 567 -8.30 14.64 33.45
CA PHE A 567 -8.05 15.93 34.09
C PHE A 567 -6.67 16.00 34.78
N ARG A 568 -6.19 14.89 35.36
CA ARG A 568 -4.88 14.83 36.03
C ARG A 568 -3.70 14.70 35.09
N VAL A 569 -3.86 13.91 34.03
CA VAL A 569 -2.79 13.61 33.06
C VAL A 569 -2.58 14.78 32.09
N GLY A 570 -3.60 15.60 31.84
CA GLY A 570 -3.54 16.78 30.97
C GLY A 570 -4.33 16.60 29.69
#